data_AF-A0A7C6QZD1-F1
#
_entry.id   AF-A0A7C6QZD1-F1
#
_cell.length_a   1.000
_cell.length_b   1.000
_cell.length_c   1.000
_cell.angle_alpha   90.00
_cell.angle_beta   90.00
_cell.angle_gamma   90.00
#
_symmetry.space_group_name_H-M   'P 1'
#
loop_
_entity.id
_entity.type
_entity.pdbx_description
1 polymer ?
#
loop_
_entity_poly.entity_id
_entity_poly.type
_entity_poly.pdbx_seq_one_letter_code
_entity_poly.pdbx_strand_id
1 'polypeptide(L)'
;MPAAKFISKYAGFVLVMEPHTNEGPGHHIKFENGVYVTSDPEEIEFLRNHREFGISITEDTTLFGQELSPAEDPAGPETLPEEHHHGRKAKKES
;
A
#
# COMPACT_ATOMS: atom_id res chain seq x y z
N MET A 1 -6.57 14.25 6.69
CA MET A 1 -6.57 12.88 6.12
C MET A 1 -5.17 12.63 5.57
N PRO A 2 -4.64 11.40 5.61
CA PRO A 2 -3.42 11.07 4.87
C PRO A 2 -3.66 11.24 3.36
N ALA A 3 -2.61 11.61 2.62
CA ALA A 3 -2.70 11.76 1.17
C ALA A 3 -3.04 10.40 0.53
N ALA A 4 -3.99 10.42 -0.41
CA ALA A 4 -4.36 9.28 -1.23
C ALA A 4 -3.72 9.41 -2.62
N LYS A 5 -3.35 8.27 -3.18
CA LYS A 5 -2.80 8.18 -4.53
C LYS A 5 -3.74 7.35 -5.39
N PHE A 6 -4.06 7.87 -6.56
CA PHE A 6 -4.91 7.23 -7.55
C PHE A 6 -4.13 7.02 -8.83
N ILE A 7 -4.36 5.88 -9.47
CA ILE A 7 -3.74 5.49 -10.73
C ILE A 7 -4.84 5.32 -11.76
N SER A 8 -4.68 5.98 -12.91
CA SER A 8 -5.53 5.83 -14.08
C SER A 8 -4.83 5.00 -15.15
N LYS A 9 -5.60 4.20 -15.89
CA LYS A 9 -5.13 3.50 -17.09
C LYS A 9 -4.73 4.46 -18.22
N TYR A 10 -5.20 5.70 -18.19
CA TYR A 10 -4.94 6.70 -19.23
C TYR A 10 -3.99 7.79 -18.71
N ALA A 11 -2.92 8.06 -19.47
CA ALA A 11 -1.85 8.95 -19.05
C ALA A 11 -2.24 10.44 -18.89
N GLY A 12 -3.32 10.86 -19.56
CA GLY A 12 -3.83 12.24 -19.55
C GLY A 12 -5.31 12.32 -19.18
N PHE A 13 -5.75 11.46 -18.26
CA PHE A 13 -7.15 11.45 -17.84
C PHE A 13 -7.50 12.71 -17.04
N VAL A 14 -8.59 13.37 -17.40
CA VAL A 14 -9.09 14.56 -16.70
C VAL A 14 -10.53 14.31 -16.28
N LEU A 15 -10.81 14.52 -15.00
CA LEU A 15 -12.16 14.52 -14.46
C LEU A 15 -12.57 15.93 -14.06
N VAL A 16 -13.81 16.27 -14.36
CA VAL A 16 -14.41 17.55 -13.98
C VAL A 16 -15.24 17.29 -12.73
N MET A 17 -14.80 17.83 -11.59
CA MET A 17 -15.59 17.83 -10.35
C MET A 17 -16.66 18.90 -10.42
N GLU A 18 -16.24 20.12 -10.77
CA GLU A 18 -17.14 21.27 -10.90
C GLU A 18 -16.89 21.94 -12.26
N PRO A 19 -17.93 22.14 -13.08
CA PRO A 19 -17.76 22.83 -14.35
C PRO A 19 -17.41 24.29 -14.11
N HIS A 20 -16.61 24.86 -15.02
CA HIS A 20 -16.37 26.29 -15.02
C HIS A 20 -17.67 27.04 -15.37
N THR A 21 -18.07 28.00 -14.54
CA THR A 21 -19.26 28.83 -14.75
C THR A 21 -18.88 30.30 -14.79
N ASN A 22 -19.84 31.17 -15.15
CA ASN A 22 -19.63 32.62 -15.05
C ASN A 22 -19.44 33.10 -13.60
N GLU A 23 -19.76 32.26 -12.61
CA GLU A 23 -19.77 32.61 -11.19
C GLU A 23 -18.51 32.11 -10.45
N GLY A 24 -17.70 31.22 -11.05
CA GLY A 24 -16.50 30.72 -10.40
C GLY A 24 -15.63 29.79 -11.25
N PRO A 25 -14.34 29.64 -10.86
CA PRO A 25 -13.45 28.70 -11.51
C PRO A 25 -13.91 27.27 -11.25
N GLY A 26 -14.12 26.50 -12.31
CA GLY A 26 -14.38 25.06 -12.20
C GLY A 26 -13.20 24.29 -11.59
N HIS A 27 -13.49 23.12 -11.03
CA HIS A 27 -12.53 22.25 -10.38
C HIS A 27 -12.30 20.99 -11.21
N HIS A 28 -11.05 20.77 -11.62
CA HIS A 28 -10.66 19.63 -12.46
C HIS A 28 -9.56 18.80 -11.78
N ILE A 29 -9.73 17.49 -11.78
CA ILE A 29 -8.71 16.51 -11.38
C ILE A 29 -8.00 16.06 -12.64
N LYS A 30 -6.69 16.30 -12.73
CA LYS A 30 -5.86 15.86 -13.85
C LYS A 30 -4.87 14.80 -13.38
N PHE A 31 -4.95 13.61 -13.97
CA PHE A 31 -3.95 12.57 -13.78
C PHE A 31 -2.73 12.90 -14.64
N GLU A 32 -1.59 13.12 -14.00
CA GLU A 32 -0.32 13.38 -14.68
C GLU A 32 0.46 12.09 -14.82
N ASN A 33 0.73 11.68 -16.06
CA ASN A 33 1.31 10.36 -16.37
C ASN A 33 0.48 9.20 -15.78
N GLY A 34 -0.83 9.37 -15.72
CA GLY A 34 -1.74 8.37 -15.15
C GLY A 34 -1.73 8.32 -13.63
N VAL A 35 -1.11 9.27 -12.93
CA VAL A 35 -1.10 9.32 -11.46
C VAL A 35 -1.70 10.62 -10.96
N TYR A 36 -2.49 10.53 -9.90
CA TYR A 36 -3.00 11.69 -9.18
C TYR A 36 -2.82 11.48 -7.68
N VAL A 37 -2.31 12.50 -6.99
CA VAL A 37 -2.07 12.46 -5.54
C VAL A 37 -2.74 13.66 -4.92
N THR A 38 -3.56 13.42 -3.91
CA THR A 38 -4.30 14.47 -3.21
C THR A 38 -4.43 14.16 -1.72
N SER A 39 -4.50 15.20 -0.90
CA SER A 39 -4.86 15.10 0.52
C SER A 39 -6.27 15.62 0.81
N ASP A 40 -6.96 16.14 -0.20
CA ASP A 40 -8.25 16.78 -0.07
C ASP A 40 -9.37 15.74 0.04
N PRO A 41 -10.12 15.74 1.16
CA PRO A 41 -11.12 14.70 1.42
C PRO A 41 -12.24 14.68 0.37
N GLU A 42 -12.60 15.84 -0.17
CA GLU A 42 -13.64 15.98 -1.20
C GLU A 42 -13.21 15.36 -2.52
N GLU A 43 -11.96 15.58 -2.95
CA GLU A 43 -11.41 14.97 -4.17
C GLU A 43 -11.28 13.45 -4.01
N ILE A 44 -10.86 12.98 -2.83
CA ILE A 44 -10.74 11.56 -2.51
C ILE A 44 -12.11 10.89 -2.57
N GLU A 45 -13.13 11.48 -1.95
CA GLU A 45 -14.49 10.97 -1.96
C GLU A 45 -15.08 10.97 -3.38
N PHE A 46 -14.86 12.05 -4.13
CA PHE A 46 -15.29 12.14 -5.53
C PHE A 46 -14.69 11.01 -6.37
N LEU A 47 -13.37 10.77 -6.27
CA LEU A 47 -12.69 9.72 -7.03
C LEU A 47 -13.16 8.32 -6.66
N ARG A 48 -13.43 8.06 -5.38
CA ARG A 48 -13.95 6.76 -4.91
C ARG A 48 -15.40 6.50 -5.35
N ASN A 49 -16.21 7.55 -5.43
CA ASN A 49 -17.61 7.45 -5.87
C ASN A 49 -17.78 7.56 -7.40
N HIS A 50 -16.71 7.89 -8.14
CA HIS A 50 -16.79 8.07 -9.58
C HIS A 50 -17.04 6.74 -10.31
N ARG A 51 -17.83 6.76 -11.39
CA ARG A 51 -18.20 5.55 -12.15
C ARG A 51 -17.00 4.79 -12.75
N GLU A 52 -15.92 5.51 -13.03
CA GLU A 52 -14.68 4.93 -13.57
C GLU A 52 -13.81 4.27 -12.49
N PHE A 53 -14.15 4.43 -11.20
CA PHE A 53 -13.43 3.81 -10.09
C PHE A 53 -13.58 2.28 -10.14
N GLY A 54 -12.46 1.57 -10.03
CA GLY A 54 -12.37 0.12 -10.23
C GLY A 54 -12.35 -0.35 -11.69
N ILE A 55 -12.62 0.55 -12.65
CA ILE A 55 -12.59 0.24 -14.09
C ILE A 55 -11.33 0.82 -14.74
N SER A 56 -11.22 2.15 -14.68
CA SER A 56 -10.14 2.92 -15.29
C SER A 56 -9.26 3.62 -14.24
N ILE A 57 -9.81 3.91 -13.06
CA ILE A 57 -9.10 4.52 -11.93
C ILE A 57 -9.08 3.55 -10.75
N THR A 58 -7.93 3.44 -10.08
CA THR A 58 -7.76 2.62 -8.87
C THR A 58 -7.01 3.40 -7.81
N GLU A 59 -7.36 3.21 -6.54
CA GLU A 59 -6.60 3.76 -5.42
C GLU A 59 -5.38 2.87 -5.11
N ASP A 60 -4.20 3.49 -4.98
CA ASP A 60 -2.95 2.84 -4.60
C ASP A 60 -2.86 2.77 -3.08
N THR A 61 -3.31 1.65 -2.50
CA THR A 61 -3.32 1.41 -1.06
C THR A 61 -1.96 0.99 -0.50
N THR A 62 -0.94 0.87 -1.35
CA THR A 62 0.41 0.42 -0.98
C THR A 62 1.12 1.34 0.02
N LEU A 63 0.69 2.60 0.16
CA LEU A 63 1.21 3.52 1.19
C LEU A 63 0.81 3.16 2.64
N PHE A 64 -0.14 2.24 2.83
CA PHE A 64 -0.49 1.71 4.16
C PHE A 64 0.05 0.29 4.40
N GLY A 65 0.70 -0.29 3.40
CA GLY A 65 1.31 -1.61 3.44
C GLY A 65 2.81 -1.52 3.26
N GLN A 66 3.53 -0.81 4.14
CA GLN A 66 4.80 -1.37 4.57
C GLN A 66 4.44 -2.65 5.33
N GLU A 67 4.26 -3.71 4.57
CA GLU A 67 4.57 -5.05 5.00
C GLU A 67 5.99 -4.93 5.57
N LEU A 68 6.08 -4.79 6.89
CA LEU A 68 7.25 -5.24 7.62
C LEU A 68 7.35 -6.71 7.24
N SER A 69 8.10 -7.01 6.17
CA SER A 69 8.56 -8.36 5.92
C SER A 69 9.14 -8.81 7.25
N PRO A 70 8.59 -9.83 7.93
CA PRO A 70 9.33 -10.42 9.03
C PRO A 70 10.66 -10.82 8.41
N ALA A 71 11.74 -10.22 8.89
CA ALA A 71 13.08 -10.45 8.37
C ALA A 71 13.21 -11.94 8.09
N GLU A 72 13.38 -12.30 6.82
CA GLU A 72 13.63 -13.67 6.42
C GLU A 72 14.80 -14.16 7.26
N ASP A 73 14.50 -15.00 8.24
CA ASP A 73 15.48 -15.78 8.97
C ASP A 73 16.17 -16.64 7.90
N PRO A 74 17.45 -16.39 7.56
CA PRO A 74 18.08 -17.15 6.49
C PRO A 74 18.29 -18.56 7.00
N ALA A 75 17.49 -19.48 6.47
CA ALA A 75 17.65 -20.92 6.42
C ALA A 75 19.00 -21.44 6.98
N GLY A 76 18.97 -21.99 8.19
CA GLY A 76 19.87 -23.08 8.56
C GLY A 76 19.18 -24.41 8.21
N PRO A 77 19.69 -25.22 7.28
CA PRO A 77 19.01 -26.46 6.89
C PRO A 77 19.03 -27.47 8.04
N GLU A 78 17.86 -28.04 8.32
CA GLU A 78 17.73 -29.28 9.07
C GLU A 78 18.62 -30.37 8.45
N THR A 79 19.43 -31.04 9.26
CA THR A 79 19.38 -32.50 9.53
C THR A 79 20.76 -33.03 9.94
N LEU A 80 20.84 -33.52 11.17
CA LEU A 80 21.76 -34.58 11.57
C LEU A 80 21.12 -35.32 12.75
N PRO A 81 20.63 -36.55 12.57
CA PRO A 81 20.11 -37.37 13.67
C PRO A 81 21.27 -38.18 14.27
N GLU A 82 21.42 -38.19 15.59
CA GLU A 82 21.59 -39.44 16.33
C GLU A 82 21.50 -39.19 17.85
N GLU A 83 20.85 -40.16 18.49
CA GLU A 83 20.62 -40.26 19.92
C GLU A 83 21.90 -40.12 20.76
N HIS A 84 21.76 -39.67 22.01
CA HIS A 84 22.10 -40.49 23.17
C HIS A 84 21.67 -39.80 24.48
N HIS A 85 20.56 -40.29 25.03
CA HIS A 85 20.36 -40.69 26.41
C HIS A 85 21.07 -39.96 27.58
N HIS A 86 20.22 -39.44 28.47
CA HIS A 86 20.24 -39.63 29.93
C HIS A 86 21.46 -39.17 30.76
N GLY A 87 21.24 -38.13 31.56
CA GLY A 87 21.20 -38.33 33.02
C GLY A 87 22.43 -37.96 33.88
N ARG A 88 22.12 -37.13 34.89
CA ARG A 88 22.64 -37.09 36.28
C ARG A 88 24.04 -36.54 36.58
N LYS A 89 24.01 -35.77 37.67
CA LYS A 89 25.09 -35.12 38.43
C LYS A 89 26.07 -36.13 39.04
N ALA A 90 27.33 -35.74 39.26
CA ALA A 90 28.08 -36.04 40.49
C ALA A 90 29.36 -35.20 40.64
N LYS A 91 29.57 -34.71 41.88
CA LYS A 91 30.81 -34.17 42.44
C LYS A 91 31.94 -35.21 42.45
N LYS A 92 33.21 -34.80 42.31
CA LYS A 92 34.29 -35.00 43.30
C LYS A 92 35.60 -34.40 42.77
N GLU A 93 36.20 -33.46 43.49
CA GLU A 93 37.64 -33.22 43.41
C GLU A 93 38.17 -33.39 44.85
N SER A 94 39.30 -34.08 44.94
CA SER A 94 39.94 -34.58 46.16
C SER A 94 40.97 -33.60 46.70
#